data_AF-A0A2T5U700-F1
#
_entry.id   AF-A0A2T5U700-F1
#
_cell.length_a   1.000
_cell.length_b   1.000
_cell.length_c   1.000
_cell.angle_alpha   90.00
_cell.angle_beta   90.00
_cell.angle_gamma   90.00
#
_symmetry.space_group_name_H-M   'P 1'
#
loop_
_entity.id
_entity.type
_entity.pdbx_description
1 polymer ?
#
loop_
_entity_poly.entity_id
_entity_poly.type
_entity_poly.pdbx_seq_one_letter_code
_entity_poly.pdbx_strand_id
1 'polypeptide(L)'
;MNAIHTEMLYIQRRLDATQAMADAAAGPCARVAHETLAGLYADTLAALAAQLECLIAEAPLTFASRALRSDRSVGLRVLRPAMPRSRLTLKLAC
;
A
#
# COMPACT_ATOMS: atom_id res chain seq x y z
N MET A 1 -12.07 10.73 6.65
CA MET A 1 -11.34 10.46 5.39
C MET A 1 -10.61 9.13 5.57
N ASN A 2 -10.82 8.15 4.69
CA ASN A 2 -10.24 6.80 4.84
C ASN A 2 -8.75 6.83 4.46
N ALA A 3 -7.88 6.26 5.31
CA ALA A 3 -6.44 6.21 5.06
C ALA A 3 -6.12 5.52 3.72
N ILE A 4 -6.82 4.44 3.40
CA ILE A 4 -6.64 3.69 2.14
C ILE A 4 -6.97 4.58 0.93
N HIS A 5 -8.04 5.37 1.02
CA HIS A 5 -8.42 6.29 -0.05
C HIS A 5 -7.35 7.38 -0.29
N THR A 6 -6.69 7.83 0.77
CA THR A 6 -5.61 8.82 0.68
C THR A 6 -4.37 8.22 0.01
N GLU A 7 -4.03 6.97 0.34
CA GLU A 7 -2.94 6.23 -0.31
C GLU A 7 -3.25 5.96 -1.80
N MET A 8 -4.47 5.56 -2.14
CA MET A 8 -4.86 5.39 -3.55
C MET A 8 -4.74 6.71 -4.33
N LEU A 9 -5.20 7.83 -3.77
CA LEU A 9 -5.04 9.15 -4.40
C LEU A 9 -3.57 9.57 -4.54
N TYR A 10 -2.71 9.18 -3.59
CA TYR A 10 -1.28 9.41 -3.69
C TYR A 10 -0.68 8.58 -4.83
N ILE A 11 -0.98 7.29 -4.90
CA ILE A 11 -0.45 6.40 -5.93
C ILE A 11 -0.97 6.79 -7.32
N GLN A 12 -2.24 7.17 -7.45
CA GLN A 12 -2.80 7.67 -8.71
C GLN A 12 -2.03 8.90 -9.21
N ARG A 13 -1.79 9.89 -8.35
CA ARG A 13 -1.00 11.08 -8.74
C ARG A 13 0.43 10.73 -9.13
N ARG A 14 1.02 9.71 -8.50
CA ARG A 14 2.36 9.23 -8.87
C ARG A 14 2.34 8.53 -10.23
N LEU A 15 1.33 7.70 -10.49
CA LEU A 15 1.12 7.04 -11.78
C LEU A 15 1.03 8.07 -12.91
N ASP A 16 0.13 9.05 -12.77
CA ASP A 16 -0.08 10.11 -13.77
C ASP A 16 1.21 10.87 -14.06
N ALA A 17 1.97 11.22 -13.00
CA ALA A 17 3.26 11.89 -13.14
C ALA A 17 4.30 11.02 -13.86
N THR A 18 4.39 9.72 -13.54
CA THR A 18 5.31 8.81 -14.23
C THR A 18 4.96 8.59 -15.70
N GLN A 19 3.68 8.58 -16.05
CA GLN A 19 3.25 8.52 -17.44
C GLN A 19 3.68 9.77 -18.20
N ALA A 20 3.46 10.96 -17.63
CA ALA A 20 3.94 12.21 -18.22
C ALA A 20 5.47 12.24 -18.36
N MET A 21 6.22 11.65 -17.42
CA MET A 21 7.68 11.50 -17.54
C MET A 21 8.10 10.52 -18.63
N ALA A 22 7.35 9.43 -18.83
CA ALA A 22 7.59 8.51 -19.94
C ALA A 22 7.38 9.18 -21.30
N ASP A 23 6.31 9.97 -21.42
CA ASP A 23 5.98 10.72 -22.63
C ASP A 23 7.02 11.82 -22.93
N ALA A 24 7.53 12.48 -21.89
CA ALA A 24 8.56 13.50 -22.00
C ALA A 24 10.00 12.93 -22.08
N ALA A 25 10.19 11.61 -22.00
CA ALA A 25 11.51 11.01 -21.95
C ALA A 25 12.26 11.21 -23.28
N ALA A 26 13.47 11.77 -23.19
CA ALA A 26 14.30 12.06 -24.36
C ALA A 26 14.90 10.81 -25.04
N GLY A 27 14.83 9.63 -24.41
CA GLY A 27 15.45 8.41 -24.93
C GLY A 27 14.73 7.12 -24.54
N PRO A 28 14.93 6.04 -25.32
CA PRO A 28 14.16 4.80 -25.19
C PRO A 28 14.38 4.10 -23.85
N CYS A 29 15.60 4.15 -23.30
CA CYS A 29 15.90 3.54 -22.01
C CYS A 29 15.17 4.25 -20.85
N ALA A 30 15.16 5.59 -20.84
CA ALA A 30 14.45 6.37 -19.83
C ALA A 30 12.93 6.17 -19.94
N ARG A 31 12.40 6.12 -21.16
CA ARG A 31 10.99 5.83 -21.42
C ARG A 31 10.58 4.46 -20.86
N VAL A 32 11.31 3.40 -21.19
CA VAL A 32 11.04 2.04 -20.68
C VAL A 32 11.11 1.98 -19.16
N ALA A 33 12.05 2.70 -18.54
CA ALA A 33 12.13 2.77 -17.07
C ALA A 33 10.87 3.42 -16.46
N HIS A 34 10.39 4.52 -17.03
CA HIS A 34 9.17 5.20 -16.57
C HIS A 34 7.91 4.39 -16.85
N GLU A 35 7.81 3.72 -18.00
CA GLU A 35 6.70 2.81 -18.32
C GLU A 35 6.66 1.60 -17.37
N THR A 36 7.82 1.01 -17.06
CA THR A 36 7.92 -0.09 -16.09
C THR A 36 7.46 0.36 -14.71
N LEU A 37 7.89 1.54 -14.28
CA LEU A 37 7.49 2.11 -12.99
C LEU A 37 5.99 2.45 -12.96
N ALA A 38 5.44 2.96 -14.06
CA ALA A 38 4.00 3.19 -14.20
C ALA A 38 3.21 1.88 -14.10
N GLY A 39 3.69 0.80 -14.70
CA GLY A 39 3.09 -0.54 -14.55
C GLY A 39 3.01 -0.97 -13.08
N LEU A 40 4.10 -0.83 -12.33
CA LEU A 40 4.13 -1.16 -10.89
C LEU A 40 3.13 -0.31 -10.07
N TYR A 41 2.96 0.97 -10.40
CA TYR A 41 1.96 1.83 -9.76
C TYR A 41 0.52 1.43 -10.11
N ALA A 42 0.26 1.05 -11.37
CA ALA A 42 -1.04 0.56 -11.79
C ALA A 42 -1.42 -0.76 -11.09
N ASP A 43 -0.48 -1.70 -11.00
CA ASP A 43 -0.69 -2.99 -10.31
C ASP A 43 -0.96 -2.80 -8.82
N THR A 44 -0.24 -1.88 -8.16
CA THR A 44 -0.50 -1.56 -6.75
C THR A 44 -1.84 -0.88 -6.53
N LEU A 45 -2.30 -0.02 -7.43
CA LEU A 45 -3.65 0.54 -7.38
C LEU A 45 -4.72 -0.53 -7.54
N ALA A 46 -4.56 -1.44 -8.49
CA ALA A 46 -5.49 -2.55 -8.70
C ALA A 46 -5.56 -3.46 -7.45
N ALA A 47 -4.43 -3.76 -6.83
CA ALA A 47 -4.38 -4.55 -5.60
C ALA A 47 -5.09 -3.83 -4.43
N LEU A 48 -4.90 -2.52 -4.26
CA LEU A 48 -5.58 -1.75 -3.22
C LEU A 48 -7.10 -1.64 -3.47
N ALA A 49 -7.51 -1.48 -4.73
CA ALA A 49 -8.92 -1.48 -5.11
C ALA A 49 -9.57 -2.84 -4.80
N ALA A 50 -8.91 -3.95 -5.15
CA ALA A 50 -9.39 -5.30 -4.82
C ALA A 50 -9.49 -5.52 -3.31
N GLN A 51 -8.54 -5.03 -2.51
CA GLN A 51 -8.63 -5.08 -1.05
C GLN A 51 -9.83 -4.32 -0.50
N LEU A 52 -10.15 -3.14 -1.06
CA LEU A 52 -11.35 -2.39 -0.68
C LEU A 52 -12.63 -3.12 -1.06
N GLU A 53 -12.69 -3.74 -2.25
CA GLU A 53 -13.84 -4.54 -2.67
C GLU A 53 -14.04 -5.76 -1.76
N CYS A 54 -12.96 -6.44 -1.34
CA CYS A 54 -13.03 -7.51 -0.35
C CYS A 54 -13.52 -7.02 1.02
N LEU A 55 -13.10 -5.82 1.46
CA LEU A 55 -13.55 -5.21 2.72
C LEU A 55 -15.00 -4.75 2.67
N ILE A 56 -15.52 -4.40 1.48
CA ILE A 56 -16.94 -4.05 1.28
C ILE A 56 -17.80 -5.32 1.19
N ALA A 57 -17.26 -6.39 0.59
CA ALA A 57 -17.91 -7.70 0.53
C ALA A 57 -17.96 -8.40 1.89
N GLU A 58 -16.98 -8.18 2.76
CA GLU A 58 -17.08 -8.47 4.20
C GLU A 58 -18.00 -7.44 4.89
N ALA A 59 -19.31 -7.53 4.60
CA ALA A 59 -20.30 -6.94 5.48
C ALA A 59 -20.07 -7.49 6.90
N PRO A 60 -20.13 -6.65 7.94
CA PRO A 60 -19.85 -7.09 9.30
C PRO A 60 -20.78 -8.24 9.61
N LEU A 61 -20.20 -9.41 9.93
CA LEU A 61 -20.93 -10.49 10.58
C LEU A 61 -21.70 -9.82 11.73
N THR A 62 -23.01 -9.77 11.57
CA THR A 62 -23.93 -9.17 12.52
C THR A 62 -23.67 -9.89 13.83
N PHE A 63 -22.92 -9.24 14.72
CA PHE A 63 -22.69 -9.74 16.06
C PHE A 63 -24.05 -9.71 16.73
N ALA A 64 -24.73 -10.86 16.66
CA ALA A 64 -25.96 -11.12 17.35
C ALA A 64 -25.73 -10.78 18.81
N SER A 65 -26.34 -9.67 19.22
CA SER A 65 -26.57 -9.32 20.61
C SER A 65 -27.32 -10.47 21.27
N ARG A 66 -26.57 -11.40 21.88
CA ARG A 66 -27.12 -12.34 22.84
C ARG A 66 -26.03 -12.78 23.82
N ALA A 67 -26.27 -12.34 25.06
CA ALA A 67 -25.67 -12.77 26.31
C ALA A 67 -25.05 -14.17 26.30
N LEU A 68 -23.84 -14.30 26.87
CA LEU A 68 -23.55 -15.25 27.94
C LEU A 68 -22.15 -14.99 28.54
N ARG A 69 -22.05 -15.34 29.81
CA ARG A 69 -21.06 -14.95 30.81
C ARG A 69 -19.66 -15.56 30.55
N SER A 70 -18.66 -14.86 31.08
CA SER A 70 -17.47 -15.35 31.82
C SER A 70 -17.11 -16.85 31.69
N ASP A 71 -15.93 -17.17 31.13
CA ASP A 71 -14.78 -17.74 31.87
C ASP A 71 -13.62 -18.12 30.90
N ARG A 72 -12.37 -18.00 31.37
CA ARG A 72 -11.12 -18.68 30.94
C ARG A 72 -10.49 -18.52 29.54
N SER A 73 -9.53 -17.60 29.49
CA SER A 73 -8.10 -17.76 29.10
C SER A 73 -7.65 -18.80 28.05
N VAL A 74 -7.19 -18.31 26.88
CA VAL A 74 -6.00 -18.74 26.10
C VAL A 74 -5.67 -17.52 25.21
N GLY A 75 -4.53 -16.81 25.27
CA GLY A 75 -3.15 -17.26 25.32
C GLY A 75 -2.52 -17.08 23.93
N LEU A 76 -1.92 -15.90 23.64
CA LEU A 76 -0.61 -15.76 22.98
C LEU A 76 -0.30 -14.30 22.60
N ARG A 77 0.77 -13.81 23.23
CA ARG A 77 1.61 -12.68 22.81
C ARG A 77 2.07 -12.87 21.36
N VAL A 78 2.27 -11.77 20.62
CA VAL A 78 3.59 -11.30 20.15
C VAL A 78 3.39 -9.95 19.45
N LEU A 79 3.78 -8.87 20.13
CA LEU A 79 4.16 -7.61 19.51
C LEU A 79 5.41 -7.87 18.67
N ARG A 80 5.32 -7.79 17.33
CA ARG A 80 6.51 -7.88 16.48
C ARG A 80 7.38 -6.62 16.70
N PRO A 81 8.68 -6.78 16.97
CA PRO A 81 9.59 -5.65 17.16
C PRO A 81 9.84 -4.92 15.83
N ALA A 82 9.90 -3.59 15.91
CA ALA A 82 10.32 -2.73 14.82
C ALA A 82 11.75 -3.09 14.38
N MET A 83 11.93 -3.43 13.10
CA MET A 83 13.26 -3.58 12.52
C MET A 83 13.97 -2.21 12.50
N PRO A 84 15.25 -2.14 12.92
CA PRO A 84 16.03 -0.92 12.77
C PRO A 84 16.35 -0.71 11.29
N ARG A 85 15.80 0.35 10.70
CA ARG A 85 16.16 0.81 9.35
C ARG A 85 17.62 1.26 9.34
N SER A 86 18.49 0.56 8.62
CA SER A 86 19.86 0.99 8.36
C SER A 86 19.84 2.27 7.51
N ARG A 87 20.18 3.40 8.13
CA ARG A 87 20.42 4.65 7.42
C ARG A 87 21.74 4.53 6.64
N LEU A 88 21.64 4.23 5.35
CA LEU A 88 22.75 4.42 4.41
C LEU A 88 23.01 5.92 4.28
N THR A 89 24.07 6.39 4.93
CA THR A 89 24.59 7.74 4.75
C THR A 89 25.57 7.71 3.58
N LEU A 90 25.17 8.28 2.45
CA LEU A 90 26.08 8.51 1.32
C LEU A 90 27.09 9.58 1.74
N LYS A 91 28.35 9.18 1.96
CA LYS A 91 29.47 10.12 2.07
C LYS A 91 29.86 10.53 0.65
N LEU A 92 29.69 11.81 0.33
CA LEU A 92 30.30 12.41 -0.85
C LEU A 92 31.82 12.44 -0.61
N ALA A 93 32.58 11.85 -1.52
CA ALA A 93 34.03 12.00 -1.56
C ALA A 93 34.35 13.35 -2.21
N CYS A 94 35.21 14.15 -1.54
CA CYS A 94 35.79 15.38 -2.08
C CYS A 94 36.92 15.06 -3.07
#